data_AF-A0A359M0B5-F1
#
_entry.id   AF-A0A359M0B5-F1
#
_cell.length_a   1.000
_cell.length_b   1.000
_cell.length_c   1.000
_cell.angle_alpha   90.00
_cell.angle_beta   90.00
_cell.angle_gamma   90.00
#
_symmetry.space_group_name_H-M   'P 1'
#
loop_
_entity.id
_entity.type
_entity.pdbx_description
1 polymer ?
#
loop_
_entity_poly.entity_id
_entity_poly.type
_entity_poly.pdbx_seq_one_letter_code
_entity_poly.pdbx_strand_id
1 'polypeptide(L)'
;MYMRFRTIGTTLLAVSLVLTSVFALQRRGFREFMEEEDNPAPIPVDANEKTEFVFARLRYASERFGWGRGSWSTDYPKADRQFVQGLRRLSRVHT
;
A
#
# COMPACT_ATOMS: atom_id res chain seq x y z
N MET A 1 18.89 -28.17 -35.01
CA MET A 1 17.65 -27.35 -34.97
C MET A 1 16.95 -27.41 -33.61
N TYR A 2 16.70 -28.59 -33.04
CA TYR A 2 16.02 -28.80 -31.73
C TYR A 2 16.68 -28.11 -30.50
N MET A 3 18.02 -28.09 -30.42
CA MET A 3 18.73 -27.42 -29.31
C MET A 3 18.53 -25.90 -29.28
N ARG A 4 18.44 -25.23 -30.45
CA ARG A 4 18.22 -23.77 -30.51
C ARG A 4 16.83 -23.38 -30.01
N PHE A 5 15.81 -24.19 -30.31
CA PHE A 5 14.45 -23.96 -29.80
C PHE A 5 14.36 -24.13 -28.27
N ARG A 6 15.09 -25.09 -27.69
CA ARG A 6 15.16 -25.24 -26.23
C ARG A 6 15.82 -24.04 -25.56
N THR A 7 16.96 -23.56 -26.09
CA THR A 7 17.65 -22.39 -25.54
C THR A 7 16.78 -21.13 -25.60
N ILE A 8 16.11 -20.89 -26.74
CA ILE A 8 15.19 -19.76 -26.92
C ILE A 8 14.04 -19.82 -25.91
N GLY A 9 13.41 -20.99 -25.74
CA GLY A 9 12.34 -21.19 -24.77
C GLY A 9 12.79 -20.92 -23.33
N THR A 10 13.96 -21.43 -22.93
CA THR A 10 14.51 -21.18 -21.59
C THR A 10 14.86 -19.72 -21.36
N THR A 11 15.38 -19.01 -22.37
CA THR A 11 15.70 -17.58 -22.25
C THR A 11 14.45 -16.73 -22.11
N LEU A 12 13.38 -17.02 -22.86
CA LEU A 12 12.12 -16.28 -22.76
C LEU A 12 11.47 -16.47 -21.39
N LEU A 13 11.49 -17.69 -20.86
CA LEU A 13 10.94 -17.99 -19.55
C LEU A 13 11.74 -17.30 -18.43
N ALA A 14 13.07 -17.28 -18.51
CA ALA A 14 13.92 -16.56 -17.57
C ALA A 14 13.67 -15.04 -17.61
N VAL A 15 13.56 -14.44 -18.79
CA VAL A 15 13.25 -13.01 -18.94
C VAL A 15 11.87 -12.69 -18.38
N SER A 16 10.86 -13.51 -18.66
CA SER A 16 9.51 -13.32 -18.11
C SER A 16 9.50 -13.38 -16.57
N LEU A 17 10.23 -14.32 -15.96
CA LEU A 17 10.40 -14.41 -14.52
C LEU A 17 11.07 -13.18 -13.91
N VAL A 18 12.13 -12.66 -14.57
CA VAL A 18 12.81 -11.44 -14.12
C VAL A 18 11.87 -10.24 -14.20
N LEU A 19 11.18 -10.05 -15.34
CA LEU A 19 10.27 -8.92 -15.54
C LEU A 19 9.11 -8.94 -14.54
N THR A 20 8.50 -10.10 -14.31
CA THR A 20 7.41 -10.25 -13.32
C THR A 20 7.89 -10.02 -11.89
N SER A 21 9.09 -10.48 -11.54
CA SER A 21 9.70 -10.24 -10.23
C SER A 21 9.96 -8.75 -9.99
N VAL A 22 10.52 -8.06 -10.98
CA VAL A 22 10.78 -6.61 -10.90
C VAL A 22 9.45 -5.85 -10.78
N PHE A 23 8.45 -6.19 -11.59
CA PHE A 23 7.14 -5.56 -11.52
C PHE A 23 6.44 -5.76 -10.16
N ALA A 24 6.59 -6.94 -9.55
CA ALA A 24 6.06 -7.20 -8.22
C ALA A 24 6.76 -6.35 -7.14
N LEU A 25 8.08 -6.17 -7.23
CA LEU A 25 8.85 -5.36 -6.29
C LEU A 25 8.51 -3.85 -6.40
N GLN A 26 8.11 -3.38 -7.58
CA GLN A 26 7.68 -2.00 -7.80
C GLN A 26 6.35 -1.66 -7.13
N ARG A 27 5.49 -2.66 -6.82
CA ARG A 27 4.17 -2.44 -6.18
C ARG A 27 4.23 -2.14 -4.68
N ARG A 28 5.42 -1.90 -4.11
CA ARG A 28 5.61 -1.58 -2.68
C ARG A 28 5.19 -0.15 -2.28
N GLY A 29 4.59 0.62 -3.19
CA GLY A 29 4.08 1.96 -2.88
C GLY A 29 2.84 1.95 -1.98
N PHE A 30 2.56 3.09 -1.34
CA PHE A 30 1.30 3.30 -0.64
C PHE A 30 0.14 3.17 -1.64
N ARG A 31 -0.86 2.36 -1.28
CA ARG A 31 -2.06 2.22 -2.08
C ARG A 31 -2.97 3.41 -1.81
N GLU A 32 -3.17 4.24 -2.82
CA GLU A 32 -4.10 5.37 -2.76
C GLU A 32 -5.53 4.93 -3.15
N PHE A 33 -6.51 5.41 -2.40
CA PHE A 33 -7.93 5.24 -2.67
C PHE A 33 -8.57 6.58 -3.04
N MET A 34 -8.38 7.01 -4.30
CA MET A 34 -8.75 8.34 -4.84
C MET A 34 -10.10 8.89 -4.38
N GLU A 35 -11.15 8.08 -4.36
CA GLU A 35 -12.51 8.55 -4.03
C GLU A 35 -12.86 8.48 -2.55
N GLU A 36 -12.01 7.85 -1.74
CA GLU A 36 -12.28 7.50 -0.34
C GLU A 36 -11.36 8.28 0.60
N GLU A 37 -10.18 8.70 0.13
CA GLU A 37 -9.16 9.41 0.91
C GLU A 37 -9.32 10.92 0.96
N ASP A 38 -9.32 11.48 2.16
CA ASP A 38 -9.29 12.92 2.41
C ASP A 38 -7.91 13.45 2.06
N ASN A 39 -7.80 13.93 0.81
CA ASN A 39 -6.57 14.36 0.19
C ASN A 39 -6.52 15.90 0.08
N PRO A 40 -5.34 16.52 0.26
CA PRO A 40 -4.05 15.86 0.45
C PRO A 40 -3.81 15.43 1.90
N ALA A 41 -3.54 14.14 2.10
CA ALA A 41 -2.92 13.66 3.31
C ALA A 41 -1.43 13.38 3.00
N PRO A 42 -0.46 14.03 3.66
CA PRO A 42 0.95 13.78 3.42
C PRO A 42 1.38 12.43 4.00
N ILE A 43 2.07 11.61 3.20
CA ILE A 43 2.65 10.35 3.68
C ILE A 43 3.84 10.70 4.59
N PRO A 44 3.91 10.14 5.81
CA PRO A 44 5.06 10.35 6.69
C PRO A 44 6.38 9.89 6.02
N VAL A 45 7.47 10.63 6.26
CA VAL A 45 8.78 10.36 5.63
C VAL A 45 9.37 8.98 6.02
N ASP A 46 8.92 8.47 7.16
CA ASP A 46 9.34 7.25 7.83
C ASP A 46 8.30 6.13 7.70
N ALA A 47 7.33 6.25 6.79
CA ALA A 47 6.24 5.30 6.67
C ALA A 47 6.66 3.88 6.23
N ASN A 48 7.94 3.67 5.89
CA ASN A 48 8.54 2.37 5.57
C ASN A 48 9.46 1.82 6.67
N GLU A 49 9.57 2.51 7.81
CA GLU A 49 10.35 2.05 8.95
C GLU A 49 9.73 0.78 9.56
N LYS A 50 10.57 -0.13 10.07
CA LYS A 50 10.09 -1.33 10.77
C LYS A 50 9.87 -0.97 12.23
N THR A 51 8.63 -0.98 12.65
CA THR A 51 8.21 -0.51 13.97
C THR A 51 7.60 -1.66 14.78
N GLU A 52 7.46 -1.48 16.09
CA GLU A 52 6.89 -2.52 16.96
C GLU A 52 5.35 -2.49 16.99
N PHE A 53 4.75 -1.44 16.43
CA PHE A 53 3.30 -1.25 16.38
C PHE A 53 2.86 -0.80 14.98
N VAL A 54 1.78 -1.43 14.48
CA VAL A 54 1.15 -1.06 13.22
C VAL A 54 -0.33 -0.78 13.46
N PHE A 55 -0.78 0.40 13.03
CA PHE A 55 -2.20 0.72 13.03
C PHE A 55 -2.88 0.15 11.78
N ALA A 56 -4.01 -0.54 11.98
CA ALA A 56 -4.84 -1.04 10.91
C ALA A 56 -6.30 -0.61 11.12
N ARG A 57 -6.90 -0.03 10.08
CA ARG A 57 -8.34 0.30 10.04
C ARG A 57 -9.07 -0.77 9.25
N LEU A 58 -10.16 -1.30 9.82
CA LEU A 58 -11.05 -2.21 9.09
C LEU A 58 -11.85 -1.44 8.04
N ARG A 59 -11.71 -1.83 6.77
CA ARG A 59 -12.60 -1.39 5.69
C ARG A 59 -13.80 -2.31 5.63
N TYR A 60 -15.00 -1.73 5.71
CA TYR A 60 -16.26 -2.45 5.58
C TYR A 60 -17.12 -1.81 4.50
N ALA A 61 -18.06 -2.59 3.95
CA ALA A 61 -19.04 -2.05 3.03
C ALA A 61 -19.93 -1.07 3.80
N SER A 62 -19.96 0.18 3.36
CA SER A 62 -20.90 1.16 3.86
C SER A 62 -21.65 1.77 2.70
N GLU A 63 -22.94 2.03 2.91
CA GLU A 63 -23.76 2.67 1.90
C GLU A 63 -23.22 4.08 1.63
N ARG A 64 -23.00 4.39 0.34
CA ARG A 64 -22.75 5.77 -0.09
C ARG A 64 -24.08 6.50 -0.04
N PHE A 65 -24.27 7.35 0.97
CA PHE A 65 -25.40 8.28 0.97
C PHE A 65 -25.10 9.43 -0.01
N GLY A 66 -25.64 9.32 -1.22
CA GLY A 66 -25.51 10.34 -2.28
C GLY A 66 -24.13 10.40 -2.92
N TRP A 67 -23.62 11.61 -3.16
CA TRP A 67 -22.27 11.87 -3.72
C TRP A 67 -21.14 11.72 -2.69
N GLY A 68 -21.48 11.31 -1.47
CA GLY A 68 -20.56 11.19 -0.36
C GLY A 68 -19.75 9.90 -0.36
N ARG A 69 -18.77 9.86 0.54
CA ARG A 69 -17.96 8.68 0.78
C ARG A 69 -18.64 7.73 1.75
N GLY A 70 -18.25 6.48 1.71
CA GLY A 70 -18.76 5.49 2.66
C GLY A 70 -18.29 5.82 4.08
N SER A 71 -19.15 5.58 5.08
CA SER A 71 -18.85 5.85 6.50
C SER A 71 -17.53 5.30 7.04
N TRP A 72 -17.00 4.20 6.49
CA TRP A 72 -15.70 3.66 6.92
C TRP A 72 -14.53 4.61 6.60
N SER A 73 -14.67 5.40 5.53
CA SER A 73 -13.64 6.29 4.98
C SER A 73 -13.68 7.70 5.57
N THR A 74 -14.54 7.96 6.55
CA THR A 74 -14.59 9.23 7.27
C THR A 74 -13.20 9.56 7.83
N ASP A 75 -12.68 10.72 7.44
CA ASP A 75 -11.36 11.26 7.77
C ASP A 75 -10.17 10.33 7.45
N TYR A 76 -10.39 9.28 6.65
CA TYR A 76 -9.32 8.41 6.17
C TYR A 76 -8.51 9.14 5.10
N PRO A 77 -7.17 9.11 5.09
CA PRO A 77 -6.25 8.46 6.02
C PRO A 77 -5.70 9.43 7.08
N LYS A 78 -6.14 10.68 7.10
CA LYS A 78 -5.62 11.75 7.95
C LYS A 78 -5.75 11.41 9.44
N ALA A 79 -6.92 10.97 9.88
CA ALA A 79 -7.16 10.60 11.27
C ALA A 79 -6.22 9.46 11.72
N ASP A 80 -5.96 8.48 10.86
CA ASP A 80 -5.07 7.35 11.16
C ASP A 80 -3.63 7.82 11.37
N ARG A 81 -3.15 8.71 10.48
CA ARG A 81 -1.80 9.27 10.58
C ARG A 81 -1.64 10.13 11.82
N GLN A 82 -2.63 10.95 12.14
CA GLN A 82 -2.62 11.78 13.35
C GLN A 82 -2.70 10.94 14.63
N PHE A 83 -3.48 9.86 14.62
CA PHE A 83 -3.53 8.91 15.73
C PHE A 83 -2.15 8.31 16.00
N VAL A 84 -1.47 7.78 14.97
CA VAL A 84 -0.12 7.21 15.11
C VAL A 84 0.90 8.26 15.58
N GLN A 85 0.85 9.48 15.03
CA GLN A 85 1.68 10.58 15.51
C GLN A 85 1.45 10.92 16.99
N GLY A 86 0.18 10.91 17.42
CA GLY A 86 -0.18 11.08 18.84
C GLY A 86 0.38 9.96 19.71
N LEU A 87 0.26 8.70 19.27
CA LEU A 87 0.79 7.54 19.98
C LEU A 87 2.32 7.64 20.14
N ARG A 88 3.03 8.00 19.08
CA ARG A 88 4.49 8.22 19.14
C ARG A 88 4.87 9.33 20.12
N ARG A 89 4.12 10.42 20.15
CA ARG A 89 4.41 11.58 21.01
C ARG A 89 4.11 11.31 22.48
N LEU A 90 3.04 10.58 22.75
CA LEU A 90 2.47 10.43 24.10
C LEU A 90 2.84 9.10 24.77
N SER A 91 3.49 8.19 24.05
CA SER A 91 3.95 6.91 24.56
C SER A 91 5.43 6.68 24.23
N ARG A 92 5.98 5.57 24.73
CA ARG A 92 7.32 5.10 24.34
C ARG A 92 7.28 4.07 23.22
N VAL A 93 6.11 3.84 22.62
CA VAL A 93 5.94 2.87 21.54
C VAL A 93 6.63 3.40 20.30
N HIS A 94 7.51 2.58 19.72
CA HIS A 94 8.08 2.86 18.40
C HIS A 94 7.04 2.52 17.34
N THR A 95 6.34 3.54 16.86
CA THR A 95 5.32 3.45 15.80
C THR A 95 5.82 3.99 14.50
#